data_AF-A0A974WMA9-F1
#
_entry.id   AF-A0A974WMA9-F1
#
_cell.length_a   1.000
_cell.length_b   1.000
_cell.length_c   1.000
_cell.angle_alpha   90.00
_cell.angle_beta   90.00
_cell.angle_gamma   90.00
#
_symmetry.space_group_name_H-M   'P 1'
#
loop_
_entity.id
_entity.type
_entity.pdbx_description
1 polymer ?
#
loop_
_entity_poly.entity_id
_entity_poly.type
_entity_poly.pdbx_seq_one_letter_code
_entity_poly.pdbx_strand_id
1 'polypeptide(L)'
;MCFSVGADLTAGVVLLPVGVFCLSEVRTLREVPFASLPLLFALHQLTEALVWHSASDIFSPGVQHAAAMAYVLFAFPVLPILVPLAVLLLEPKGRRRRVTPFVALGAVVAAYLLWAVLSGPLEVREEPHALVYDVGLTFGPMWAVLYVVAVIGPSVLSGYPSIVAFGLLNLVGLTVVAIVYVQAFASLWCVYAALTSALITVHMVLRRRLSDLHRLEGQALAPA
;
A
#
# COMPACT_ATOMS: atom_id res chain seq x y z
N MET A 1 7.05 -13.01 -5.49
CA MET A 1 6.55 -13.79 -6.64
C MET A 1 5.12 -13.34 -6.92
N CYS A 2 4.87 -12.53 -7.94
CA CYS A 2 3.51 -12.23 -8.42
C CYS A 2 3.46 -12.52 -9.95
N PHE A 3 4.15 -13.60 -10.37
CA PHE A 3 4.32 -14.03 -11.78
C PHE A 3 3.18 -14.95 -12.25
N SER A 4 2.32 -15.39 -11.33
CA SER A 4 1.27 -16.37 -11.57
C SER A 4 0.23 -16.29 -10.46
N VAL A 5 -0.97 -16.80 -10.74
CA VAL A 5 -2.04 -16.97 -9.75
C VAL A 5 -1.55 -17.60 -8.45
N GLY A 6 -0.73 -18.64 -8.53
CA GLY A 6 -0.21 -19.33 -7.32
C GLY A 6 0.67 -18.43 -6.45
N ALA A 7 1.36 -17.49 -7.07
CA ALA A 7 2.26 -16.56 -6.42
C ALA A 7 1.48 -15.49 -5.63
N ASP A 8 0.43 -14.95 -6.23
CA ASP A 8 -0.51 -14.01 -5.62
C ASP A 8 -1.30 -14.65 -4.48
N LEU A 9 -1.77 -15.88 -4.68
CA LEU A 9 -2.43 -16.66 -3.64
C LEU A 9 -1.49 -16.93 -2.47
N THR A 10 -0.24 -17.31 -2.73
CA THR A 10 0.75 -17.56 -1.67
C THR A 10 1.03 -16.29 -0.87
N ALA A 11 1.28 -15.17 -1.54
CA ALA A 11 1.52 -13.90 -0.88
C ALA A 11 0.32 -13.46 -0.04
N GLY A 12 -0.89 -13.54 -0.60
CA GLY A 12 -2.13 -13.21 0.09
C GLY A 12 -2.35 -14.09 1.33
N VAL A 13 -2.28 -15.41 1.20
CA VAL A 13 -2.50 -16.36 2.30
C VAL A 13 -1.46 -16.19 3.41
N VAL A 14 -0.20 -15.92 3.07
CA VAL A 14 0.87 -15.70 4.06
C VAL A 14 0.71 -14.35 4.77
N LEU A 15 0.26 -13.31 4.08
CA LEU A 15 0.08 -11.97 4.64
C LEU A 15 -1.20 -11.82 5.47
N LEU A 16 -2.26 -12.58 5.18
CA LEU A 16 -3.51 -12.57 5.95
C LEU A 16 -3.30 -12.70 7.47
N PRO A 17 -2.61 -13.73 8.01
CA PRO A 17 -2.40 -13.86 9.44
C PRO A 17 -1.53 -12.72 10.02
N VAL A 18 -0.59 -12.18 9.23
CA VAL A 18 0.23 -11.03 9.64
C VAL A 18 -0.66 -9.79 9.81
N GLY A 19 -1.56 -9.52 8.87
CA GLY A 19 -2.52 -8.42 8.97
C GLY A 19 -3.50 -8.57 10.12
N VAL A 20 -4.05 -9.76 10.35
CA VAL A 20 -4.91 -10.05 11.51
C VAL A 20 -4.15 -9.84 12.80
N PHE A 21 -2.90 -10.30 12.88
CA PHE A 21 -2.05 -10.09 14.04
C PHE A 21 -1.81 -8.60 14.28
N CYS A 22 -1.38 -7.82 13.29
CA CYS A 22 -1.21 -6.37 13.41
C CYS A 22 -2.47 -5.66 13.91
N LEU A 23 -3.65 -6.05 13.43
CA LEU A 23 -4.92 -5.48 13.88
C LEU A 23 -5.26 -5.87 15.32
N SER A 24 -4.92 -7.07 15.76
CA SER A 24 -5.07 -7.49 17.15
C SER A 24 -4.19 -6.68 18.13
N GLU A 25 -3.18 -5.98 17.60
CA GLU A 25 -2.31 -5.10 18.37
C GLU A 25 -2.83 -3.69 18.61
N VAL A 26 -3.85 -3.30 17.85
CA VAL A 26 -4.42 -1.96 17.92
C VAL A 26 -4.97 -1.72 19.33
N ARG A 27 -4.50 -0.64 19.96
CA ARG A 27 -5.06 -0.16 21.23
C ARG A 27 -5.84 1.13 21.07
N THR A 28 -5.61 1.88 19.99
CA THR A 28 -6.32 3.13 19.70
C THR A 28 -6.77 3.17 18.24
N LEU A 29 -7.91 3.82 17.97
CA LEU A 29 -8.46 3.93 16.60
C LEU A 29 -7.51 4.61 15.61
N ARG A 30 -6.54 5.39 16.10
CA ARG A 30 -5.52 6.06 15.27
C ARG A 30 -4.51 5.08 14.67
N GLU A 31 -4.33 3.91 15.27
CA GLU A 31 -3.40 2.88 14.81
C GLU A 31 -4.02 1.98 13.72
N VAL A 32 -5.36 1.91 13.66
CA VAL A 32 -6.11 1.05 12.73
C VAL A 32 -5.66 1.21 11.28
N PRO A 33 -5.57 2.44 10.70
CA PRO A 33 -5.27 2.57 9.27
C PRO A 33 -3.87 2.10 8.88
N PHE A 34 -2.91 2.15 9.82
CA PHE A 34 -1.55 1.64 9.58
C PHE A 34 -1.47 0.13 9.84
N ALA A 35 -2.14 -0.35 10.89
CA ALA A 35 -2.20 -1.76 11.24
C ALA A 35 -2.98 -2.60 10.20
N SER A 36 -3.90 -1.99 9.46
CA SER A 36 -4.67 -2.65 8.41
C SER A 36 -3.91 -2.81 7.10
N LEU A 37 -2.80 -2.09 6.87
CA LEU A 37 -2.05 -2.12 5.61
C LEU A 37 -1.67 -3.56 5.18
N PRO A 38 -1.10 -4.42 6.06
CA PRO A 38 -0.76 -5.79 5.66
C PRO A 38 -1.98 -6.62 5.25
N LEU A 39 -3.11 -6.45 5.96
CA LEU A 39 -4.35 -7.15 5.63
C LEU A 39 -4.90 -6.68 4.28
N LEU A 40 -4.89 -5.38 4.04
CA LEU A 40 -5.35 -4.79 2.79
C LEU A 40 -4.46 -5.20 1.62
N PHE A 41 -3.14 -5.25 1.78
CA PHE A 41 -2.24 -5.80 0.76
C PHE A 41 -2.45 -7.29 0.53
N ALA A 42 -2.74 -8.07 1.58
CA ALA A 42 -3.09 -9.48 1.44
C ALA A 42 -4.34 -9.66 0.57
N LEU A 43 -5.41 -8.91 0.87
CA LEU A 43 -6.64 -8.92 0.10
C LEU A 43 -6.41 -8.45 -1.34
N HIS A 44 -5.58 -7.42 -1.52
CA HIS A 44 -5.22 -6.91 -2.83
C HIS A 44 -4.55 -7.99 -3.70
N GLN A 45 -3.60 -8.76 -3.15
CA GLN A 45 -2.99 -9.88 -3.92
C GLN A 45 -3.99 -11.00 -4.19
N LEU A 46 -4.89 -11.32 -3.25
CA LEU A 46 -5.95 -12.29 -3.51
C LEU A 46 -6.91 -11.83 -4.60
N THR A 47 -7.18 -10.52 -4.70
CA THR A 47 -8.00 -9.99 -5.81
C THR A 47 -7.28 -10.07 -7.14
N GLU A 48 -5.97 -9.85 -7.19
CA GLU A 48 -5.15 -9.97 -8.41
C GLU A 48 -5.14 -11.40 -8.96
N ALA A 49 -5.11 -12.39 -8.08
CA ALA A 49 -5.19 -13.81 -8.43
C ALA A 49 -6.45 -14.15 -9.26
N LEU A 50 -7.54 -13.38 -9.11
CA LEU A 50 -8.79 -13.56 -9.84
C LEU A 50 -8.80 -12.88 -11.23
N VAL A 51 -7.83 -12.00 -11.50
CA VAL A 51 -7.76 -11.20 -12.75
C VAL A 51 -7.00 -11.93 -13.86
N TRP A 52 -6.09 -12.83 -13.50
CA TRP A 52 -5.28 -13.59 -14.47
C TRP A 52 -6.12 -14.37 -15.47
N HIS A 53 -5.67 -14.46 -16.73
CA HIS A 53 -6.38 -15.19 -17.76
C HIS A 53 -6.54 -16.68 -17.41
N SER A 54 -5.60 -17.29 -16.70
CA SER A 54 -5.75 -18.68 -16.23
C SER A 54 -6.96 -18.90 -15.30
N ALA A 55 -7.56 -17.83 -14.78
CA ALA A 55 -8.78 -17.89 -13.98
C ALA A 55 -10.07 -17.83 -14.85
N SER A 56 -9.96 -17.64 -16.17
CA SER A 56 -11.10 -17.44 -17.07
C SER A 56 -11.97 -18.66 -17.27
N ASP A 57 -11.40 -19.86 -17.12
CA ASP A 57 -12.15 -21.11 -17.19
C ASP A 57 -12.96 -21.37 -15.90
N ILE A 58 -12.67 -20.63 -14.83
CA ILE A 58 -13.26 -20.82 -13.49
C ILE A 58 -14.28 -19.71 -13.19
N PHE A 59 -14.01 -18.46 -13.61
CA PHE A 59 -14.81 -17.29 -13.29
C PHE A 59 -15.37 -16.60 -14.53
N SER A 60 -16.62 -16.14 -14.44
CA SER A 60 -17.24 -15.40 -15.54
C SER A 60 -16.48 -14.10 -15.85
N PRO A 61 -16.55 -13.59 -17.10
CA PRO A 61 -15.92 -12.32 -17.47
C PRO A 61 -16.35 -11.14 -16.57
N GLY A 62 -17.59 -11.15 -16.07
CA GLY A 62 -18.07 -10.13 -15.13
C GLY A 62 -17.37 -10.16 -13.77
N VAL A 63 -17.03 -11.35 -13.25
CA VAL A 63 -16.29 -11.49 -12.00
C VAL A 63 -14.85 -11.02 -12.16
N GLN A 64 -14.18 -11.37 -13.26
CA GLN A 64 -12.82 -10.92 -13.56
C GLN A 64 -12.75 -9.41 -13.72
N HIS A 65 -13.72 -8.82 -14.43
CA HIS A 65 -13.81 -7.37 -14.57
C HIS A 65 -14.05 -6.68 -13.22
N ALA A 66 -14.94 -7.22 -12.39
CA ALA A 66 -15.18 -6.70 -11.05
C ALA A 66 -13.92 -6.81 -10.15
N ALA A 67 -13.17 -7.90 -10.24
CA ALA A 67 -11.91 -8.09 -9.52
C ALA A 67 -10.84 -7.10 -9.99
N ALA A 68 -10.69 -6.90 -11.29
CA ALA A 68 -9.78 -5.90 -11.86
C ALA A 68 -10.17 -4.47 -11.42
N MET A 69 -11.47 -4.18 -11.36
CA MET A 69 -11.95 -2.90 -10.86
C MET A 69 -11.69 -2.70 -9.37
N ALA A 70 -11.93 -3.72 -8.55
CA ALA A 70 -11.60 -3.67 -7.13
C ALA A 70 -10.09 -3.48 -6.90
N TYR A 71 -9.26 -4.18 -7.69
CA TYR A 71 -7.81 -4.05 -7.65
C TYR A 71 -7.38 -2.61 -7.96
N VAL A 72 -7.80 -2.06 -9.10
CA VAL A 72 -7.40 -0.70 -9.51
C VAL A 72 -7.97 0.37 -8.58
N LEU A 73 -9.22 0.25 -8.13
CA LEU A 73 -9.82 1.20 -7.16
C LEU A 73 -9.11 1.15 -5.80
N PHE A 74 -8.55 0.02 -5.40
CA PHE A 74 -7.72 -0.02 -4.21
C PHE A 74 -6.36 0.66 -4.47
N ALA A 75 -5.68 0.28 -5.55
CA ALA A 75 -4.34 0.76 -5.83
C ALA A 75 -4.29 2.26 -6.11
N PHE A 76 -5.23 2.79 -6.87
CA PHE A 76 -5.14 4.13 -7.44
C PHE A 76 -5.65 5.21 -6.49
N PRO A 77 -6.93 5.21 -6.06
CA PRO A 77 -7.43 6.25 -5.16
C PRO A 77 -7.29 5.91 -3.67
N VAL A 78 -7.41 4.65 -3.26
CA VAL A 78 -7.43 4.32 -1.82
C VAL A 78 -6.05 4.47 -1.18
N LEU A 79 -4.99 3.92 -1.78
CA LEU A 79 -3.63 3.99 -1.23
C LEU A 79 -3.10 5.43 -1.00
N PRO A 80 -3.19 6.37 -1.94
CA PRO A 80 -2.69 7.73 -1.75
C PRO A 80 -3.51 8.55 -0.75
N ILE A 81 -4.68 8.08 -0.32
CA ILE A 81 -5.37 8.64 0.85
C ILE A 81 -4.95 7.90 2.12
N LEU A 82 -5.01 6.56 2.09
CA LEU A 82 -4.85 5.69 3.23
C LEU A 82 -3.47 5.83 3.88
N VAL A 83 -2.39 5.74 3.08
CA VAL A 83 -1.02 5.75 3.60
C VAL A 83 -0.65 7.08 4.28
N PRO A 84 -0.80 8.26 3.65
CA PRO A 84 -0.49 9.52 4.32
C PRO A 84 -1.39 9.77 5.54
N LEU A 85 -2.66 9.36 5.49
CA LEU A 85 -3.57 9.47 6.64
C LEU A 85 -3.14 8.56 7.79
N ALA A 86 -2.74 7.32 7.50
CA ALA A 86 -2.23 6.36 8.48
C ALA A 86 -1.00 6.92 9.21
N VAL A 87 -0.05 7.49 8.47
CA VAL A 87 1.14 8.13 9.06
C VAL A 87 0.75 9.37 9.87
N LEU A 88 -0.13 10.25 9.35
CA LEU A 88 -0.57 11.45 10.07
C LEU A 88 -1.23 11.12 11.42
N LEU A 89 -2.06 10.08 11.46
CA LEU A 89 -2.77 9.67 12.67
C LEU A 89 -1.83 9.09 13.74
N LEU A 90 -0.77 8.41 13.31
CA LEU A 90 0.30 7.91 14.17
C LEU A 90 1.22 9.02 14.70
N GLU A 91 1.40 10.12 13.96
CA GLU A 91 2.31 11.19 14.35
C GLU A 91 1.83 11.98 15.59
N PRO A 92 2.78 12.39 16.46
CA PRO A 92 2.59 13.41 17.50
C PRO A 92 1.91 14.68 16.99
N LYS A 93 1.05 15.31 17.81
CA LYS A 93 0.35 16.57 17.44
C LYS A 93 1.28 17.64 16.85
N GLY A 94 2.48 17.80 17.40
CA GLY A 94 3.46 18.79 16.93
C GLY A 94 4.11 18.47 15.58
N ARG A 95 4.16 17.19 15.17
CA ARG A 95 4.82 16.74 13.93
C ARG A 95 3.85 16.57 12.76
N ARG A 96 2.54 16.47 13.05
CA ARG A 96 1.46 16.35 12.05
C ARG A 96 1.53 17.39 10.94
N ARG A 97 1.89 18.65 11.26
CA ARG A 97 2.01 19.74 10.28
C ARG A 97 2.98 19.44 9.13
N ARG A 98 4.00 18.60 9.36
CA ARG A 98 4.96 18.17 8.33
C ARG A 98 4.35 17.16 7.36
N VAL A 99 3.38 16.38 7.82
CA VAL A 99 2.73 15.28 7.07
C VAL A 99 1.44 15.74 6.38
N THR A 100 0.74 16.72 6.95
CA THR A 100 -0.51 17.29 6.39
C THR A 100 -0.46 17.66 4.89
N PRO A 101 0.60 18.29 4.34
CA PRO A 101 0.61 18.60 2.90
C PRO A 101 0.57 17.34 2.02
N PHE A 102 1.11 16.22 2.47
CA PHE A 102 1.06 14.95 1.73
C PHE A 102 -0.33 14.32 1.73
N VAL A 103 -1.12 14.53 2.79
CA VAL A 103 -2.54 14.13 2.82
C VAL A 103 -3.34 14.93 1.80
N ALA A 104 -3.11 16.25 1.73
CA ALA A 104 -3.76 17.09 0.73
C ALA A 104 -3.37 16.71 -0.70
N LEU A 105 -2.07 16.49 -0.94
CA LEU A 105 -1.58 16.00 -2.23
C LEU A 105 -2.18 14.64 -2.59
N GLY A 106 -2.19 13.71 -1.64
CA GLY A 106 -2.76 12.38 -1.80
C GLY A 106 -4.25 12.41 -2.13
N ALA A 107 -5.02 13.31 -1.51
CA ALA A 107 -6.43 13.52 -1.83
C ALA A 107 -6.64 14.04 -3.26
N VAL A 108 -5.81 14.98 -3.73
CA VAL A 108 -5.87 15.49 -5.12
C VAL A 108 -5.53 14.38 -6.12
N VAL A 109 -4.45 13.64 -5.88
CA VAL A 109 -4.03 12.51 -6.72
C VAL A 109 -5.13 11.45 -6.74
N ALA A 110 -5.68 11.09 -5.58
CA ALA A 110 -6.74 10.11 -5.48
C ALA A 110 -8.02 10.53 -6.21
N ALA A 111 -8.43 11.81 -6.10
CA ALA A 111 -9.62 12.30 -6.80
C ALA A 111 -9.45 12.22 -8.32
N TYR A 112 -8.29 12.61 -8.84
CA TYR A 112 -8.00 12.49 -10.27
C TYR A 112 -7.95 11.04 -10.72
N LEU A 113 -7.24 10.18 -10.00
CA LEU A 113 -7.12 8.78 -10.37
C LEU A 113 -8.47 8.05 -10.25
N LEU A 114 -9.30 8.36 -9.25
CA LEU A 114 -10.67 7.84 -9.17
C LEU A 114 -11.48 8.27 -10.39
N TRP A 115 -11.43 9.55 -10.76
CA TRP A 115 -12.12 10.04 -11.95
C TRP A 115 -11.64 9.33 -13.22
N ALA A 116 -10.33 9.12 -13.37
CA ALA A 116 -9.76 8.40 -14.51
C ALA A 116 -10.22 6.94 -14.57
N VAL A 117 -10.24 6.25 -13.42
CA VAL A 117 -10.71 4.87 -13.32
C VAL A 117 -12.20 4.74 -13.66
N LEU A 118 -13.03 5.71 -13.25
CA LEU A 118 -14.47 5.68 -13.51
C LEU A 118 -14.86 6.16 -14.91
N SER A 119 -14.03 6.98 -15.55
CA SER A 119 -14.33 7.59 -16.85
C SER A 119 -13.57 6.94 -18.02
N GLY A 120 -12.44 6.30 -17.74
CA GLY A 120 -11.58 5.67 -18.73
C GLY A 120 -11.96 4.20 -18.97
N PRO A 121 -11.60 3.64 -20.15
CA PRO A 121 -11.69 2.21 -20.36
C PRO A 121 -10.66 1.50 -19.46
N LEU A 122 -11.11 0.57 -18.62
CA LEU A 122 -10.20 -0.34 -17.94
C LEU A 122 -9.76 -1.43 -18.92
N GLU A 123 -8.53 -1.32 -19.41
CA GLU A 123 -7.88 -2.38 -20.18
C GLU A 123 -6.92 -3.16 -19.28
N VAL A 124 -7.10 -4.48 -19.23
CA VAL A 124 -6.19 -5.40 -18.56
C VAL A 124 -5.40 -6.15 -19.62
N ARG A 125 -4.08 -6.01 -19.61
CA ARG A 125 -3.18 -6.72 -20.52
C ARG A 125 -2.28 -7.64 -19.72
N GLU A 126 -2.26 -8.91 -20.10
CA GLU A 126 -1.34 -9.89 -19.53
C GLU A 126 -0.01 -9.83 -20.30
N GLU A 127 1.01 -9.31 -19.63
CA GLU A 127 2.40 -9.41 -20.07
C GLU A 127 3.00 -10.71 -19.49
N PRO A 128 4.12 -11.25 -20.02
CA PRO A 128 4.66 -12.56 -19.64
C PRO A 128 4.81 -12.79 -18.14
N HIS A 129 4.92 -11.71 -17.36
CA HIS A 129 5.29 -11.70 -15.97
C HIS A 129 4.53 -10.67 -15.11
N ALA A 130 3.48 -10.02 -15.66
CA ALA A 130 2.72 -9.00 -14.95
C ALA A 130 1.36 -8.74 -15.61
N LEU A 131 0.38 -8.30 -14.81
CA LEU A 131 -0.84 -7.70 -15.31
C LEU A 131 -0.64 -6.18 -15.40
N VAL A 132 -0.86 -5.62 -16.58
CA VAL A 132 -0.82 -4.18 -16.83
C VAL A 132 -2.25 -3.66 -16.90
N TYR A 133 -2.54 -2.69 -16.05
CA TYR A 133 -3.84 -2.00 -15.97
C TYR A 133 -3.70 -0.62 -16.60
N ASP A 134 -4.36 -0.40 -17.71
CA ASP A 134 -4.45 0.91 -18.36
C ASP A 134 -5.83 1.52 -18.12
N VAL A 135 -5.85 2.81 -17.78
CA VAL A 135 -7.07 3.60 -17.55
C VAL A 135 -7.05 4.92 -18.35
N GLY A 136 -6.17 5.03 -19.34
CA GLY A 136 -6.09 6.19 -20.24
C GLY A 136 -5.60 7.47 -19.56
N LEU A 137 -4.63 7.37 -18.65
CA LEU A 137 -4.14 8.52 -17.90
C LEU A 137 -3.48 9.56 -18.81
N THR A 138 -4.02 10.78 -18.81
CA THR A 138 -3.32 11.93 -19.37
C THR A 138 -2.19 12.35 -18.42
N PHE A 139 -0.98 12.60 -18.95
CA PHE A 139 0.22 12.93 -18.16
C PHE A 139 0.63 11.85 -17.13
N GLY A 140 0.52 10.56 -17.49
CA GLY A 140 0.83 9.42 -16.61
C GLY A 140 2.10 9.56 -15.74
N PRO A 141 3.28 9.92 -16.31
CA PRO A 141 4.51 10.04 -15.53
C PRO A 141 4.44 11.11 -14.42
N MET A 142 3.76 12.24 -14.67
CA MET A 142 3.59 13.30 -13.69
C MET A 142 2.75 12.80 -12.51
N TRP A 143 1.62 12.15 -12.79
CA TRP A 143 0.74 11.60 -11.76
C TRP A 143 1.41 10.47 -10.96
N ALA A 144 2.23 9.65 -11.61
CA ALA A 144 3.05 8.65 -10.94
C ALA A 144 4.03 9.29 -9.93
N VAL A 145 4.75 10.34 -10.32
CA VAL A 145 5.65 11.06 -9.40
C VAL A 145 4.87 11.68 -8.23
N LEU A 146 3.73 12.34 -8.50
CA LEU A 146 2.91 12.95 -7.45
C LEU A 146 2.34 11.90 -6.48
N TYR A 147 1.91 10.74 -7.00
CA TYR A 147 1.46 9.60 -6.21
C TYR A 147 2.57 9.11 -5.27
N VAL A 148 3.77 8.91 -5.81
CA VAL A 148 4.92 8.42 -5.05
C VAL A 148 5.29 9.39 -3.94
N VAL A 149 5.34 10.70 -4.24
CA VAL A 149 5.59 11.74 -3.26
C VAL A 149 4.51 11.73 -2.16
N ALA A 150 3.24 11.59 -2.53
CA ALA A 150 2.12 11.55 -1.58
C ALA A 150 2.17 10.33 -0.65
N VAL A 151 2.52 9.15 -1.17
CA VAL A 151 2.52 7.89 -0.43
C VAL A 151 3.79 7.72 0.42
N ILE A 152 4.97 8.04 -0.14
CA ILE A 152 6.27 7.78 0.50
C ILE A 152 6.77 8.96 1.34
N GLY A 153 6.57 10.19 0.86
CA GLY A 153 6.92 11.43 1.55
C GLY A 153 6.51 11.49 3.03
N PRO A 154 5.26 11.15 3.43
CA PRO A 154 4.86 11.17 4.83
C PRO A 154 5.68 10.20 5.70
N SER A 155 5.99 9.00 5.19
CA SER A 155 6.75 7.99 5.92
C SER A 155 8.21 8.41 6.13
N VAL A 156 8.85 9.01 5.11
CA VAL A 156 10.25 9.49 5.20
C VAL A 156 10.39 10.67 6.17
N LEU A 157 9.34 11.50 6.31
CA LEU A 157 9.32 12.64 7.24
C LEU A 157 8.77 12.30 8.64
N SER A 158 8.40 11.04 8.87
CA SER A 158 7.87 10.57 10.15
C SER A 158 8.87 10.73 11.29
N GLY A 159 8.36 10.93 12.51
CA GLY A 159 9.17 10.91 13.73
C GLY A 159 9.60 9.53 14.22
N TYR A 160 9.07 8.46 13.64
CA TYR A 160 9.35 7.10 14.08
C TYR A 160 10.36 6.43 13.13
N PRO A 161 11.55 6.01 13.61
CA PRO A 161 12.57 5.37 12.76
C PRO A 161 12.06 4.15 11.98
N SER A 162 11.14 3.37 12.56
CA SER A 162 10.52 2.23 11.87
C SER A 162 9.63 2.62 10.70
N ILE A 163 8.92 3.76 10.79
CA ILE A 163 8.07 4.28 9.71
C ILE A 163 8.96 4.90 8.62
N VAL A 164 10.05 5.56 9.01
CA VAL A 164 11.07 6.04 8.06
C VAL A 164 11.72 4.88 7.33
N ALA A 165 12.10 3.80 8.03
CA ALA A 165 12.64 2.60 7.41
C ALA A 165 11.63 1.98 6.42
N PHE A 166 10.34 1.90 6.79
CA PHE A 166 9.28 1.50 5.87
C PHE A 166 9.24 2.40 4.62
N GLY A 167 9.28 3.71 4.78
CA GLY A 167 9.27 4.66 3.66
C GLY A 167 10.49 4.55 2.74
N LEU A 168 11.69 4.45 3.31
CA LEU A 168 12.94 4.32 2.56
C LEU A 168 13.03 3.00 1.83
N LEU A 169 12.60 1.90 2.47
CA LEU A 169 12.50 0.61 1.81
C LEU A 169 11.57 0.76 0.59
N ASN A 170 10.46 1.50 0.71
CA ASN A 170 9.45 1.63 -0.36
C ASN A 170 10.02 2.43 -1.51
N LEU A 171 10.76 3.47 -1.18
CA LEU A 171 11.45 4.31 -2.17
C LEU A 171 12.50 3.51 -2.94
N VAL A 172 13.30 2.70 -2.26
CA VAL A 172 14.30 1.84 -2.89
C VAL A 172 13.62 0.80 -3.78
N GLY A 173 12.59 0.11 -3.28
CA GLY A 173 11.83 -0.86 -4.05
C GLY A 173 11.25 -0.26 -5.33
N LEU A 174 10.61 0.91 -5.21
CA LEU A 174 10.07 1.64 -6.34
C LEU A 174 11.16 2.12 -7.32
N THR A 175 12.29 2.61 -6.81
CA THR A 175 13.39 3.08 -7.66
C THR A 175 14.01 1.94 -8.47
N VAL A 176 14.21 0.78 -7.82
CA VAL A 176 14.66 -0.45 -8.50
C VAL A 176 13.64 -0.85 -9.57
N VAL A 177 12.34 -0.79 -9.26
CA VAL A 177 11.27 -1.05 -10.22
C VAL A 177 11.32 -0.09 -11.41
N ALA A 178 11.51 1.21 -11.17
CA ALA A 178 11.59 2.22 -12.22
C ALA A 178 12.81 2.02 -13.15
N ILE A 179 13.91 1.46 -12.64
CA ILE A 179 15.15 1.25 -13.40
C ILE A 179 15.16 -0.10 -14.13
N VAL A 180 14.65 -1.17 -13.52
CA VAL A 180 14.81 -2.57 -13.99
C VAL A 180 13.62 -3.04 -14.84
N TYR A 181 13.05 -2.13 -15.64
CA TYR A 181 11.70 -2.21 -16.23
C TYR A 181 11.38 -3.37 -17.22
N VAL A 182 11.89 -4.61 -17.10
CA VAL A 182 11.56 -5.65 -18.11
C VAL A 182 11.23 -7.06 -17.59
N GLN A 183 11.72 -7.61 -16.47
CA GLN A 183 11.49 -9.07 -16.23
C GLN A 183 11.24 -9.56 -14.78
N ALA A 184 11.34 -8.71 -13.74
CA ALA A 184 11.20 -9.15 -12.34
C ALA A 184 10.22 -8.31 -11.48
N PHE A 185 9.41 -7.49 -12.15
CA PHE A 185 8.56 -6.41 -11.62
C PHE A 185 7.68 -6.82 -10.43
N ALA A 186 6.91 -7.89 -10.59
CA ALA A 186 5.89 -8.27 -9.63
C ALA A 186 6.50 -9.07 -8.45
N SER A 187 7.59 -9.81 -8.67
CA SER A 187 8.20 -10.62 -7.61
C SER A 187 8.80 -9.80 -6.47
N LEU A 188 9.36 -8.62 -6.80
CA LEU A 188 9.84 -7.66 -5.83
C LEU A 188 8.70 -7.19 -4.93
N TRP A 189 7.53 -6.85 -5.49
CA TRP A 189 6.40 -6.31 -4.72
C TRP A 189 5.87 -7.28 -3.67
N CYS A 190 5.73 -8.57 -3.99
CA CYS A 190 5.30 -9.58 -3.01
C CYS A 190 6.33 -9.77 -1.85
N VAL A 191 7.64 -9.78 -2.15
CA VAL A 191 8.70 -9.82 -1.11
C VAL A 191 8.72 -8.51 -0.30
N TYR A 192 8.45 -7.42 -0.99
CA TYR A 192 8.38 -6.08 -0.45
C TYR A 192 7.19 -5.89 0.51
N ALA A 193 6.02 -6.39 0.15
CA ALA A 193 4.82 -6.46 1.00
C ALA A 193 5.09 -7.32 2.24
N ALA A 194 5.79 -8.44 2.10
CA ALA A 194 6.21 -9.27 3.24
C ALA A 194 7.19 -8.53 4.18
N LEU A 195 8.23 -7.89 3.63
CA LEU A 195 9.21 -7.13 4.41
C LEU A 195 8.59 -5.92 5.11
N THR A 196 7.74 -5.18 4.41
CA THR A 196 7.03 -4.04 4.98
C THR A 196 6.02 -4.46 6.03
N SER A 197 5.30 -5.56 5.82
CA SER A 197 4.39 -6.13 6.82
C SER A 197 5.13 -6.63 8.06
N ALA A 198 6.34 -7.19 7.90
CA ALA A 198 7.22 -7.53 9.02
C ALA A 198 7.64 -6.28 9.80
N LEU A 199 8.01 -5.18 9.13
CA LEU A 199 8.33 -3.91 9.78
C LEU A 199 7.13 -3.30 10.52
N ILE A 200 5.93 -3.37 9.92
CA ILE A 200 4.68 -2.94 10.55
C ILE A 200 4.41 -3.78 11.81
N THR A 201 4.56 -5.10 11.71
CA THR A 201 4.42 -6.03 12.83
C THR A 201 5.40 -5.69 13.95
N VAL A 202 6.68 -5.51 13.62
CA VAL A 202 7.72 -5.11 14.58
C VAL A 202 7.36 -3.77 15.23
N HIS A 203 6.89 -2.79 14.46
CA HIS A 203 6.46 -1.51 15.02
C HIS A 203 5.31 -1.68 16.04
N MET A 204 4.28 -2.47 15.69
CA MET A 204 3.13 -2.72 16.57
C MET A 204 3.54 -3.46 17.84
N VAL A 205 4.42 -4.47 17.72
CA VAL A 205 4.97 -5.21 18.87
C VAL A 205 5.88 -4.33 19.74
N LEU A 206 6.72 -3.48 19.16
CA LEU A 206 7.55 -2.54 19.94
C LEU A 206 6.68 -1.50 20.65
N ARG A 207 5.61 -1.03 19.99
CA ARG A 207 4.60 -0.16 20.63
C ARG A 207 3.90 -0.84 21.79
N ARG A 208 3.76 -2.17 21.83
CA ARG A 208 3.21 -2.89 23.01
C ARG A 208 3.91 -2.50 24.32
N ARG A 209 5.20 -2.16 24.26
CA ARG A 209 6.02 -1.84 25.44
C ARG A 209 5.90 -0.38 25.88
N LEU A 210 5.21 0.48 25.12
CA LEU A 210 4.95 1.86 25.49
C LEU A 210 3.74 1.97 26.44
N SER A 211 3.89 2.79 27.48
CA SER A 211 2.80 3.15 28.40
C SER A 211 1.66 3.89 27.68
N ASP A 212 0.44 3.74 28.16
CA ASP A 212 -0.78 4.25 27.50
C ASP A 212 -0.77 5.77 27.30
N LEU A 213 -0.14 6.53 28.20
CA LEU A 213 0.07 7.99 28.06
C LEU A 213 0.86 8.35 26.80
N HIS A 214 1.95 7.63 26.51
CA HIS A 214 2.75 7.87 25.30
C HIS A 214 1.99 7.50 24.02
N ARG A 215 1.09 6.49 24.07
CA ARG A 215 0.24 6.10 22.94
C ARG A 215 -0.90 7.08 22.68
N LEU A 216 -1.53 7.59 23.73
CA LEU A 216 -2.67 8.51 23.66
C LEU A 216 -2.24 9.93 23.25
N GLU A 217 -1.11 10.40 23.77
CA GLU A 217 -0.60 11.74 23.51
C GLU A 217 0.31 11.81 22.28
N GLY A 218 0.86 10.67 21.84
CA GLY A 218 1.85 10.62 20.77
C GLY A 218 3.08 11.43 21.15
N GLN A 219 3.65 11.24 22.33
CA GLN A 219 4.95 11.85 22.65
C GLN A 219 6.06 10.96 22.07
N ALA A 220 7.13 11.58 21.57
CA ALA A 220 8.28 10.83 21.03
C ALA A 220 8.92 10.00 22.15
N LEU A 221 9.40 8.80 21.82
CA LEU A 221 10.29 8.04 22.70
C LEU A 221 11.43 8.96 23.12
N ALA A 222 11.48 9.35 24.40
CA ALA A 222 12.66 10.00 24.93
C ALA A 222 13.84 9.02 24.73
N PRO A 223 14.97 9.46 24.16
CA PRO A 223 16.16 8.64 24.19
C PRO A 223 16.52 8.39 25.66
N ALA A 224 16.70 7.11 26.00
CA ALA A 224 17.22 6.67 27.29
C ALA A 224 18.66 7.13 27.48
#